data_AF-A0A8T4TS10-F1
#
_entry.id   AF-A0A8T4TS10-F1
#
_cell.length_a   1.000
_cell.length_b   1.000
_cell.length_c   1.000
_cell.angle_alpha   90.00
_cell.angle_beta   90.00
_cell.angle_gamma   90.00
#
_symmetry.space_group_name_H-M   'P 1'
#
loop_
_entity.id
_entity.type
_entity.pdbx_description
1 polymer ?
#
loop_
_entity_poly.entity_id
_entity_poly.type
_entity_poly.pdbx_seq_one_letter_code
_entity_poly.pdbx_strand_id
1 'polypeptide(L)'
;MSKAFSNQELKKIYQVLKSFNEGLIINPNEELELDYHNKVLIDKKGLAPILNKIKKLLPEEESKEANKIVLRHKYDIFNSEVDENAYRIIEKAFNNKKTVEIEYFDIDSAETKKREIEVYHKTRRYVIAYCYLRKAMRKFRTSRIISAKITNKSYVIPNDFDKNKY
;
A
#
# COMPACT_ATOMS: atom_id res chain seq x y z
N MET A 1 -33.57 -12.33 -17.12
CA MET A 1 -32.13 -12.36 -16.74
C MET A 1 -31.98 -11.66 -15.41
N SER A 2 -31.38 -12.28 -14.39
CA SER A 2 -31.05 -11.56 -13.16
C SER A 2 -29.94 -10.54 -13.48
N LYS A 3 -30.07 -9.32 -12.97
CA LYS A 3 -29.01 -8.32 -13.11
C LYS A 3 -27.83 -8.75 -12.22
N ALA A 4 -26.60 -8.71 -12.75
CA ALA A 4 -25.39 -9.00 -11.98
C ALA A 4 -25.13 -8.00 -10.83
N PHE A 5 -25.71 -6.79 -10.95
CA PHE A 5 -25.63 -5.71 -9.97
C PHE A 5 -27.02 -5.20 -9.59
N SER A 6 -27.21 -4.81 -8.33
CA SER A 6 -28.42 -4.10 -7.92
C SER A 6 -28.47 -2.68 -8.49
N ASN A 7 -29.65 -2.07 -8.57
CA ASN A 7 -29.76 -0.66 -8.99
C ASN A 7 -28.96 0.28 -8.08
N GLN A 8 -28.81 -0.06 -6.78
CA GLN A 8 -28.01 0.72 -5.84
C GLN A 8 -26.51 0.60 -6.15
N GLU A 9 -26.03 -0.60 -6.51
CA GLU A 9 -24.63 -0.82 -6.92
C GLU A 9 -24.32 -0.11 -8.24
N LEU A 10 -25.22 -0.20 -9.22
CA LEU A 10 -25.09 0.50 -10.50
C LEU A 10 -25.05 2.02 -10.32
N LYS A 11 -25.90 2.57 -9.43
CA LYS A 11 -25.87 3.99 -9.08
C LYS A 11 -24.50 4.39 -8.51
N LYS A 12 -23.94 3.60 -7.58
CA LYS A 12 -22.61 3.85 -7.01
C LYS A 12 -21.50 3.81 -8.06
N ILE A 13 -21.48 2.80 -8.93
CA ILE A 13 -20.50 2.69 -10.03
C ILE A 13 -20.60 3.91 -10.96
N TYR A 14 -21.81 4.25 -11.39
CA TYR A 14 -22.04 5.38 -12.29
C TYR A 14 -21.58 6.70 -11.68
N GLN A 15 -21.87 6.94 -10.39
CA GLN A 15 -21.42 8.15 -9.68
C GLN A 15 -19.90 8.28 -9.68
N VAL A 16 -19.16 7.20 -9.36
CA VAL A 16 -17.68 7.23 -9.38
C VAL A 16 -17.13 7.53 -10.77
N LEU A 17 -17.62 6.82 -11.80
CA LEU A 17 -17.14 7.00 -13.17
C LEU A 17 -17.50 8.38 -13.74
N LYS A 18 -18.71 8.87 -13.44
CA LYS A 18 -19.15 10.20 -13.86
C LYS A 18 -18.34 11.29 -13.17
N SER A 19 -18.09 11.20 -11.86
CA SER A 19 -17.23 12.15 -11.14
C SER A 19 -15.83 12.24 -11.76
N PHE A 20 -15.21 11.10 -12.05
CA PHE A 20 -13.91 11.07 -12.72
C PHE A 20 -13.96 11.69 -14.14
N ASN A 21 -15.01 11.38 -14.92
CA ASN A 21 -15.22 11.95 -16.25
C ASN A 21 -15.38 13.48 -16.23
N GLU A 22 -16.02 14.02 -15.20
CA GLU A 22 -16.18 15.48 -15.01
C GLU A 22 -14.93 16.14 -14.40
N GLY A 23 -13.83 15.42 -14.22
CA GLY A 23 -12.59 15.96 -13.63
C GLY A 23 -12.69 16.25 -12.14
N LEU A 24 -13.67 15.67 -11.44
CA LEU A 24 -13.78 15.78 -10.00
C LEU A 24 -12.75 14.83 -9.37
N ILE A 25 -11.70 15.40 -8.77
CA ILE A 25 -10.58 14.67 -8.16
C ILE A 25 -11.02 14.12 -6.79
N ILE A 26 -11.49 12.87 -6.74
CA ILE A 26 -10.65 11.71 -6.41
C ILE A 26 -9.67 11.77 -5.21
N ASN A 27 -9.79 12.60 -4.17
CA ASN A 27 -8.83 12.64 -3.06
C ASN A 27 -8.74 11.25 -2.37
N PRO A 28 -7.61 10.52 -2.47
CA PRO A 28 -7.49 9.18 -1.91
C PRO A 28 -7.53 9.15 -0.38
N ASN A 29 -7.27 10.29 0.29
CA ASN A 29 -7.02 10.36 1.72
C ASN A 29 -8.27 10.65 2.59
N GLU A 30 -9.43 10.81 1.97
CA GLU A 30 -10.70 11.04 2.69
C GLU A 30 -11.70 9.89 2.47
N GLU A 31 -12.35 9.41 3.55
CA GLU A 31 -13.37 8.34 3.48
C GLU A 31 -14.61 8.75 2.68
N LEU A 32 -14.91 10.03 2.69
CA LEU A 32 -16.00 10.66 1.98
C LEU A 32 -15.37 11.73 1.10
N GLU A 33 -15.68 11.69 -0.19
CA GLU A 33 -15.29 12.79 -1.05
C GLU A 33 -16.40 13.82 -1.03
N LEU A 34 -16.08 15.05 -0.65
CA LEU A 34 -17.06 16.13 -0.63
C LEU A 34 -17.00 16.94 -1.93
N ASP A 35 -18.14 17.39 -2.44
CA ASP A 35 -18.20 18.39 -3.50
C ASP A 35 -17.79 19.77 -2.97
N TYR A 36 -17.75 20.76 -3.86
CA TYR A 36 -17.45 22.16 -3.53
C TYR A 36 -18.46 22.82 -2.58
N HIS A 37 -19.54 22.10 -2.22
CA HIS A 37 -20.53 22.48 -1.21
C HIS A 37 -20.42 21.65 0.08
N ASN A 38 -19.32 20.93 0.30
CA ASN A 38 -19.14 20.01 1.44
C ASN A 38 -20.18 18.87 1.51
N LYS A 39 -20.77 18.44 0.38
CA LYS A 39 -21.68 17.29 0.31
C LYS A 39 -20.97 16.04 -0.17
N VAL A 40 -21.31 14.88 0.40
CA VAL A 40 -20.75 13.59 -0.04
C VAL A 40 -21.06 13.34 -1.53
N LEU A 41 -20.03 13.44 -2.35
CA LEU A 41 -20.00 13.16 -3.78
C LEU A 41 -19.77 11.67 -4.05
N ILE A 42 -18.82 11.06 -3.33
CA ILE A 42 -18.52 9.62 -3.42
C ILE A 42 -18.51 8.99 -2.02
N ASP A 43 -19.41 8.02 -1.83
CA ASP A 43 -19.38 7.11 -0.69
C ASP A 43 -18.49 5.91 -1.03
N LYS A 44 -17.24 5.93 -0.57
CA LYS A 44 -16.29 4.83 -0.76
C LYS A 44 -16.70 3.57 0.02
N LYS A 45 -17.60 3.68 1.02
CA LYS A 45 -18.10 2.53 1.77
C LYS A 45 -18.93 1.65 0.85
N GLY A 46 -18.60 0.35 0.82
CA GLY A 46 -19.25 -0.61 -0.06
C GLY A 46 -18.74 -0.65 -1.51
N LEU A 47 -17.69 0.09 -1.87
CA LEU A 47 -17.02 -0.13 -3.17
C LEU A 47 -16.25 -1.46 -3.19
N ALA A 48 -15.61 -1.86 -2.09
CA ALA A 48 -14.89 -3.13 -2.00
C ALA A 48 -15.72 -4.37 -2.43
N PRO A 49 -16.96 -4.58 -1.93
CA PRO A 49 -17.79 -5.69 -2.41
C PRO A 49 -18.19 -5.56 -3.88
N ILE A 50 -18.41 -4.34 -4.40
CA ILE A 50 -18.71 -4.11 -5.82
C ILE A 50 -17.49 -4.45 -6.69
N LEU A 51 -16.28 -4.02 -6.31
CA LEU A 51 -15.03 -4.37 -6.98
C LEU A 51 -14.80 -5.88 -6.97
N ASN A 52 -15.11 -6.56 -5.87
CA ASN A 52 -15.05 -8.02 -5.80
C ASN A 52 -16.06 -8.70 -6.74
N LYS A 53 -17.27 -8.14 -6.93
CA LYS A 53 -18.22 -8.63 -7.94
C LYS A 53 -17.69 -8.41 -9.35
N ILE A 54 -17.20 -7.22 -9.68
CA ILE A 54 -16.60 -6.91 -10.99
C ILE A 54 -15.43 -7.86 -11.27
N LYS A 55 -14.53 -8.07 -10.30
CA LYS A 55 -13.41 -9.00 -10.40
C LYS A 55 -13.86 -10.42 -10.78
N LYS A 56 -14.97 -10.91 -10.22
CA LYS A 56 -15.52 -12.25 -10.50
C LYS A 56 -16.18 -12.36 -11.87
N LEU A 57 -16.57 -11.24 -12.48
CA LEU A 57 -17.16 -11.20 -13.82
C LEU A 57 -16.11 -11.08 -14.93
N LEU A 58 -14.89 -10.66 -14.58
CA LEU A 58 -13.76 -10.57 -15.51
C LEU A 58 -13.01 -11.91 -15.58
N PRO A 59 -12.40 -12.24 -16.73
CA PRO A 59 -11.39 -13.30 -16.78
C PRO A 59 -10.30 -13.06 -15.72
N GLU A 60 -9.84 -14.13 -15.08
CA GLU A 60 -8.91 -14.04 -13.96
C GLU A 60 -7.65 -13.23 -14.33
N GLU A 61 -7.07 -13.49 -15.49
CA GLU A 61 -5.86 -12.82 -15.96
C GLU A 61 -6.07 -11.32 -16.25
N GLU A 62 -7.21 -10.93 -16.83
CA GLU A 62 -7.54 -9.51 -17.03
C GLU A 62 -7.71 -8.78 -15.69
N SER A 63 -8.39 -9.42 -14.74
CA SER A 63 -8.57 -8.85 -13.40
C SER A 63 -7.24 -8.71 -12.66
N LYS A 64 -6.31 -9.65 -12.84
CA LYS A 64 -4.96 -9.57 -12.27
C LYS A 64 -4.17 -8.44 -12.90
N GLU A 65 -4.18 -8.32 -14.22
CA GLU A 65 -3.40 -7.29 -14.91
C GLU A 65 -3.91 -5.87 -14.58
N ALA A 66 -5.22 -5.66 -14.59
CA ALA A 66 -5.82 -4.39 -14.18
C ALA A 66 -5.42 -4.00 -12.74
N ASN A 67 -5.44 -4.95 -11.80
CA ASN A 67 -4.99 -4.70 -10.43
C ASN A 67 -3.49 -4.37 -10.36
N LYS A 68 -2.63 -5.06 -11.11
CA LYS A 68 -1.18 -4.79 -11.14
C LYS A 68 -0.89 -3.38 -11.63
N ILE A 69 -1.58 -2.91 -12.67
CA ILE A 69 -1.43 -1.55 -13.19
C ILE A 69 -1.73 -0.52 -12.10
N VAL A 70 -2.86 -0.65 -11.40
CA VAL A 70 -3.26 0.28 -10.34
C VAL A 70 -2.24 0.29 -9.19
N LEU A 71 -1.80 -0.89 -8.73
CA LEU A 71 -0.85 -0.98 -7.61
C LEU A 71 0.54 -0.45 -7.97
N ARG A 72 0.99 -0.66 -9.22
CA ARG A 72 2.27 -0.09 -9.69
C ARG A 72 2.27 1.42 -9.62
N HIS A 73 1.20 2.08 -10.04
CA HIS A 73 1.06 3.54 -9.92
C HIS A 73 1.00 3.98 -8.45
N LYS A 74 0.21 3.27 -7.62
CA LYS A 74 0.11 3.60 -6.19
C LYS A 74 1.48 3.59 -5.50
N TYR A 75 2.34 2.64 -5.81
CA TYR A 75 3.63 2.43 -5.15
C TYR A 75 4.83 2.74 -6.05
N ASP A 76 4.64 3.64 -7.02
CA ASP A 76 5.67 3.98 -7.99
C ASP A 76 6.84 4.76 -7.34
N ILE A 77 7.62 5.45 -8.16
CA ILE A 77 8.77 6.22 -7.68
C ILE A 77 8.44 7.67 -7.30
N PHE A 78 7.31 8.18 -7.77
CA PHE A 78 6.82 9.53 -7.59
C PHE A 78 5.90 9.62 -6.37
N ASN A 79 5.28 8.51 -5.95
CA ASN A 79 4.55 8.44 -4.69
C ASN A 79 5.50 8.20 -3.50
N SER A 80 5.63 9.23 -2.67
CA SER A 80 6.37 9.21 -1.41
C SER A 80 5.47 9.14 -0.18
N GLU A 81 4.17 8.92 -0.34
CA GLU A 81 3.24 8.75 0.78
C GLU A 81 3.63 7.51 1.59
N VAL A 82 3.73 7.69 2.90
CA VAL A 82 4.16 6.66 3.84
C VAL A 82 2.97 6.32 4.73
N ASP A 83 2.73 5.04 4.93
CA ASP A 83 1.81 4.60 5.98
C ASP A 83 2.41 4.96 7.35
N GLU A 84 1.80 5.95 8.02
CA GLU A 84 2.30 6.52 9.28
C GLU A 84 2.33 5.49 10.41
N ASN A 85 1.39 4.53 10.41
CA ASN A 85 1.36 3.47 11.40
C ASN A 85 2.52 2.49 11.18
N ALA A 86 2.77 2.08 9.94
CA ALA A 86 3.90 1.23 9.59
C ALA A 86 5.23 1.91 9.94
N TYR A 87 5.39 3.20 9.62
CA TYR A 87 6.61 3.95 9.93
C TYR A 87 6.85 4.08 11.43
N ARG A 88 5.82 4.37 12.22
CA ARG A 88 5.90 4.40 13.69
C ARG A 88 6.34 3.06 14.27
N ILE A 89 5.84 1.95 13.73
CA ILE A 89 6.23 0.59 14.16
C ILE A 89 7.70 0.32 13.81
N ILE A 90 8.16 0.72 12.62
CA ILE A 90 9.56 0.61 12.21
C ILE A 90 10.48 1.43 13.11
N GLU A 91 10.09 2.66 13.44
CA GLU A 91 10.85 3.51 14.36
C GLU A 91 10.98 2.87 15.75
N LYS A 92 9.87 2.34 16.28
CA LYS A 92 9.88 1.61 17.56
C LYS A 92 10.76 0.35 17.48
N ALA A 93 10.71 -0.41 16.38
CA ALA A 93 11.55 -1.58 16.15
C ALA A 93 13.05 -1.23 16.12
N PHE A 94 13.39 -0.14 15.42
CA PHE A 94 14.75 0.38 15.32
C PHE A 94 15.31 0.82 16.68
N ASN A 95 14.53 1.58 17.45
CA ASN A 95 14.96 2.09 18.75
C ASN A 95 15.16 0.97 19.78
N ASN A 96 14.30 -0.05 19.75
CA ASN A 96 14.37 -1.19 20.67
C ASN A 96 15.22 -2.36 20.17
N LYS A 97 15.86 -2.21 19.00
CA LYS A 97 16.66 -3.26 18.33
C LYS A 97 15.91 -4.60 18.22
N LYS A 98 14.64 -4.52 17.82
CA LYS A 98 13.76 -5.68 17.55
C LYS A 98 13.56 -5.87 16.06
N THR A 99 13.56 -7.12 15.59
CA THR A 99 13.22 -7.40 14.19
C THR A 99 11.77 -7.01 13.93
N VAL A 100 11.45 -6.73 12.67
CA VAL A 100 10.10 -6.36 12.24
C VAL A 100 9.72 -7.19 11.02
N GLU A 101 8.51 -7.75 11.04
CA GLU A 101 7.86 -8.28 9.84
C GLU A 101 7.20 -7.11 9.12
N ILE A 102 7.54 -6.91 7.85
CA ILE A 102 6.89 -5.92 6.98
C ILE A 102 6.17 -6.61 5.83
N GLU A 103 5.06 -6.03 5.41
CA GLU A 103 4.45 -6.30 4.10
C GLU A 103 4.98 -5.27 3.12
N TYR A 104 5.83 -5.72 2.19
CA TYR A 104 6.52 -4.85 1.24
C TYR A 104 6.01 -5.07 -0.18
N PHE A 105 5.64 -3.99 -0.86
CA PHE A 105 5.25 -4.02 -2.26
C PHE A 105 6.48 -4.10 -3.18
N ASP A 106 6.54 -5.16 -3.97
CA ASP A 106 7.54 -5.40 -5.01
C ASP A 106 7.03 -4.85 -6.34
N ILE A 107 7.72 -3.84 -6.88
CA ILE A 107 7.28 -3.11 -8.09
C ILE A 107 7.32 -3.99 -9.34
N ASP A 108 8.28 -4.92 -9.42
CA ASP A 108 8.52 -5.73 -10.60
C ASP A 108 7.43 -6.79 -10.71
N SER A 109 7.22 -7.53 -9.61
CA SER A 109 6.14 -8.53 -9.56
C SER A 109 4.75 -7.91 -9.39
N ALA A 110 4.65 -6.64 -8.99
CA ALA A 110 3.41 -5.97 -8.58
C ALA A 110 2.65 -6.76 -7.51
N GLU A 111 3.39 -7.28 -6.54
CA GLU A 111 2.89 -8.15 -5.47
C GLU A 111 3.42 -7.68 -4.12
N THR A 112 2.61 -7.84 -3.09
CA THR A 112 3.04 -7.64 -1.71
C THR A 112 3.62 -8.92 -1.17
N LYS A 113 4.80 -8.83 -0.55
CA LYS A 113 5.45 -9.99 0.06
C LYS A 113 5.90 -9.66 1.46
N LYS A 114 5.76 -10.62 2.36
CA LYS A 114 6.26 -10.50 3.73
C LYS A 114 7.78 -10.57 3.77
N ARG A 115 8.39 -9.78 4.66
CA ARG A 115 9.83 -9.75 4.91
C ARG A 115 10.05 -9.60 6.40
N GLU A 116 10.83 -10.50 7.01
CA GLU A 116 11.43 -10.23 8.31
C GLU A 116 12.75 -9.46 8.09
N ILE A 117 12.91 -8.33 8.79
CA ILE A 117 14.07 -7.45 8.63
C ILE A 117 14.62 -6.96 9.97
N GLU A 118 15.92 -6.67 9.99
CA GLU A 118 16.60 -5.92 11.05
C GLU A 118 16.91 -4.51 10.56
N VAL A 119 16.34 -3.49 11.20
CA VAL A 119 16.47 -2.11 10.73
C VAL A 119 17.82 -1.52 11.16
N TYR A 120 18.71 -1.24 10.23
CA TYR A 120 20.04 -0.70 10.56
C TYR A 120 20.09 0.82 10.40
N HIS A 121 19.27 1.36 9.51
CA HIS A 121 19.05 2.80 9.38
C HIS A 121 17.64 3.09 8.85
N LYS A 122 17.05 4.21 9.25
CA LYS A 122 15.72 4.63 8.79
C LYS A 122 15.64 6.12 8.55
N THR A 123 14.90 6.47 7.50
CA THR A 123 14.44 7.81 7.15
C THR A 123 12.99 7.71 6.69
N ARG A 124 12.30 8.85 6.50
CA ARG A 124 10.98 8.83 5.87
C ARG A 124 11.00 8.32 4.43
N ARG A 125 12.14 8.34 3.74
CA ARG A 125 12.23 7.91 2.34
C ARG A 125 12.66 6.44 2.19
N TYR A 126 13.57 5.99 3.05
CA TYR A 126 14.17 4.66 2.98
C TYR A 126 14.42 4.03 4.34
N VAL A 127 14.35 2.71 4.37
CA VAL A 127 14.80 1.83 5.45
C VAL A 127 15.94 0.96 4.92
N ILE A 128 17.12 1.05 5.52
CA ILE A 128 18.24 0.14 5.25
C ILE A 128 18.20 -0.95 6.30
N ALA A 129 18.11 -2.21 5.86
CA ALA A 129 17.88 -3.32 6.76
C ALA A 129 18.49 -4.62 6.25
N TYR A 130 18.90 -5.49 7.17
CA TYR A 130 19.22 -6.88 6.84
C TYR A 130 17.93 -7.64 6.59
N CYS A 131 17.80 -8.26 5.42
CA CYS A 131 16.60 -8.99 5.04
C CYS A 131 16.81 -10.50 5.14
N TYR A 132 16.09 -11.16 6.03
CA TYR A 132 16.24 -12.61 6.25
C TYR A 132 15.92 -13.45 5.01
N LEU A 133 14.92 -13.05 4.22
CA LEU A 133 14.56 -13.75 2.99
C LEU A 133 15.69 -13.72 1.96
N ARG A 134 16.41 -12.59 1.85
CA ARG A 134 17.48 -12.41 0.88
C ARG A 134 18.86 -12.70 1.45
N LYS A 135 18.97 -12.88 2.76
CA LYS A 135 20.22 -13.05 3.52
C LYS A 135 21.24 -11.95 3.19
N ALA A 136 20.77 -10.71 3.07
CA ALA A 136 21.59 -9.58 2.64
C ALA A 136 20.99 -8.24 3.10
N MET A 137 21.85 -7.23 3.18
CA MET A 137 21.44 -5.83 3.33
C MET A 137 20.64 -5.35 2.13
N ARG A 138 19.53 -4.68 2.38
CA ARG A 138 18.63 -4.12 1.37
C ARG A 138 18.14 -2.74 1.78
N LYS A 139 17.88 -1.92 0.77
CA LYS A 139 17.27 -0.60 0.90
C LYS A 139 15.81 -0.71 0.45
N PHE A 140 14.91 -0.55 1.40
CA PHE A 140 13.47 -0.57 1.20
C PHE A 140 12.97 0.86 1.08
N ARG A 141 12.10 1.15 0.11
CA ARG A 141 11.40 2.43 0.09
C ARG A 141 10.31 2.42 1.15
N THR A 142 10.31 3.42 2.01
CA THR A 142 9.34 3.50 3.11
C THR A 142 7.91 3.58 2.59
N SER A 143 7.67 4.28 1.47
CA SER A 143 6.36 4.37 0.80
C SER A 143 5.82 3.04 0.25
N ARG A 144 6.67 2.00 0.15
CA ARG A 144 6.26 0.65 -0.30
C ARG A 144 6.02 -0.32 0.85
N ILE A 145 6.19 0.13 2.08
CA ILE A 145 5.88 -0.65 3.27
C ILE A 145 4.41 -0.43 3.59
N ILE A 146 3.59 -1.46 3.35
CA ILE A 146 2.13 -1.41 3.52
C ILE A 146 1.75 -1.57 4.98
N SER A 147 2.44 -2.47 5.68
CA SER A 147 2.21 -2.73 7.10
C SER A 147 3.49 -3.22 7.76
N ALA A 148 3.56 -3.09 9.08
CA ALA A 148 4.68 -3.54 9.88
C ALA A 148 4.21 -4.13 11.21
N LYS A 149 4.95 -5.11 11.73
CA LYS A 149 4.70 -5.74 13.03
C LYS A 149 6.03 -6.07 13.71
N ILE A 150 6.27 -5.52 14.90
CA ILE A 150 7.44 -5.85 15.72
C ILE A 150 7.38 -7.33 16.12
N THR A 151 8.53 -8.01 16.05
CA THR A 151 8.69 -9.37 16.58
C THR A 151 9.42 -9.35 17.93
N ASN A 152 9.53 -10.51 18.56
CA ASN A 152 10.23 -10.65 19.84
C ASN A 152 11.76 -10.78 19.68
N LYS A 153 12.28 -11.02 18.47
CA LYS A 153 13.71 -11.24 18.23
C LYS A 153 14.48 -9.93 18.32
N SER A 154 15.59 -9.95 19.05
CA SER A 154 16.52 -8.82 19.11
C SER A 154 17.69 -9.00 18.13
N TYR A 155 18.32 -7.90 17.72
CA TYR A 155 19.55 -7.91 16.93
C TYR A 155 20.52 -6.84 17.43
N VAL A 156 21.76 -6.89 16.96
CA VAL A 156 22.77 -5.86 17.20
C VAL A 156 23.23 -5.34 15.84
N ILE A 157 23.37 -4.01 15.72
CA ILE A 157 23.94 -3.41 14.51
C ILE A 157 25.46 -3.56 14.63
N PRO A 158 26.15 -4.18 13.65
CA PRO A 158 27.60 -4.29 13.66
C PRO A 158 28.27 -2.91 13.73
N ASN A 159 29.37 -2.80 14.48
CA ASN A 159 30.08 -1.52 14.69
C ASN A 159 30.68 -0.96 13.38
N ASP A 160 30.92 -1.80 12.38
CA ASP A 160 31.46 -1.46 11.07
C ASP A 160 30.35 -1.14 10.03
N PHE A 161 29.07 -1.14 10.44
CA PHE A 161 27.98 -0.74 9.57
C PHE A 161 28.09 0.75 9.20
N ASP A 162 28.15 1.01 7.90
CA ASP A 162 28.12 2.36 7.32
C ASP A 162 26.90 2.51 6.39
N LYS A 163 25.97 3.38 6.80
CA LYS A 163 24.76 3.70 6.03
C LYS A 163 25.06 4.34 4.66
N ASN A 164 26.22 4.98 4.48
CA ASN A 164 26.56 5.68 3.23
C ASN A 164 26.93 4.71 2.09
N LYS A 165 27.16 3.43 2.41
CA LYS A 165 27.40 2.37 1.43
C LYS A 165 26.10 1.85 0.76
N TYR A 166 24.92 2.40 1.10
CA TYR A 166 23.60 1.92 0.67
C TYR A 166 22.63 3.05 0.24
#